data_AF-A0A533YGN9-F1
#
_entry.id   AF-A0A533YGN9-F1
#
_cell.length_a   1.000
_cell.length_b   1.000
_cell.length_c   1.000
_cell.angle_alpha   90.00
_cell.angle_beta   90.00
_cell.angle_gamma   90.00
#
_symmetry.space_group_name_H-M   'P 1'
#
loop_
_entity.id
_entity.type
_entity.pdbx_description
1 polymer ?
#
loop_
_entity_poly.entity_id
_entity_poly.type
_entity_poly.pdbx_seq_one_letter_code
_entity_poly.pdbx_strand_id
1 'polypeptide(L)'
;MRSLSIHKLLLISLPAIALVALPLSPNWAEAAEGKGKVKVLYHVDGKDPEVAKYALALINKHIEAEGGPENIDIELVVHGPALELFDKDKMDPEMAKRCTQSR
;
A
#
# COMPACT_ATOMS: atom_id res chain seq x y z
N MET A 1 -45.79 3.69 39.02
CA MET A 1 -46.14 2.36 38.46
C MET A 1 -47.60 2.35 38.04
N ARG A 2 -47.87 2.34 36.73
CA ARG A 2 -48.96 1.61 36.05
C ARG A 2 -49.10 2.11 34.61
N SER A 3 -48.71 1.21 33.69
CA SER A 3 -49.22 0.98 32.34
C SER A 3 -49.94 2.12 31.63
N LEU A 4 -49.35 2.60 30.53
CA LEU A 4 -50.07 3.31 29.49
C LEU A 4 -49.80 2.62 28.15
N SER A 5 -50.54 1.55 27.89
CA SER A 5 -50.72 0.97 26.57
C SER A 5 -52.11 1.36 26.09
N ILE A 6 -52.21 2.29 25.14
CA ILE A 6 -53.32 2.36 24.20
C ILE A 6 -52.99 3.27 23.01
N HIS A 7 -52.86 2.63 21.85
CA HIS A 7 -53.52 3.02 20.60
C HIS A 7 -53.04 4.32 19.94
N LYS A 8 -52.11 4.18 18.99
CA LYS A 8 -52.16 4.96 17.75
C LYS A 8 -51.54 4.15 16.62
N LEU A 9 -52.45 3.49 15.90
CA LEU A 9 -52.31 3.15 14.49
C LEU A 9 -51.84 4.44 13.77
N LEU A 10 -50.57 4.51 13.36
CA LEU A 10 -50.11 5.54 12.43
C LEU A 10 -49.48 4.87 11.22
N LEU A 11 -50.19 5.07 10.12
CA LEU A 11 -49.93 4.63 8.77
C LEU A 11 -48.65 5.27 8.21
N ILE A 12 -47.90 4.45 7.46
CA ILE A 12 -47.36 4.75 6.13
C ILE A 12 -46.46 5.99 6.00
N SER A 13 -45.15 5.77 5.80
CA SER A 13 -44.58 5.90 4.45
C SER A 13 -43.15 5.34 4.40
N LEU A 14 -42.94 4.37 3.52
CA LEU A 14 -41.62 3.93 3.07
C LEU A 14 -41.15 4.99 2.05
N PRO A 15 -40.07 5.74 2.27
CA PRO A 15 -39.41 6.40 1.16
C PRO A 15 -38.70 5.32 0.34
N ALA A 16 -39.27 5.02 -0.84
CA ALA A 16 -38.61 4.23 -1.86
C ALA A 16 -37.30 4.93 -2.26
N ILE A 17 -36.18 4.44 -1.74
CA ILE A 17 -34.85 4.82 -2.19
C ILE A 17 -34.65 4.15 -3.54
N ALA A 18 -34.93 4.89 -4.61
CA ALA A 18 -34.56 4.49 -5.96
C ALA A 18 -33.03 4.48 -6.07
N LEU A 19 -32.44 3.30 -5.95
CA LEU A 19 -31.02 3.07 -6.18
C LEU A 19 -30.75 3.22 -7.69
N VAL A 20 -30.31 4.41 -8.10
CA VAL A 20 -29.79 4.63 -9.45
C VAL A 20 -28.48 3.86 -9.57
N ALA A 21 -28.54 2.69 -10.19
CA ALA A 21 -27.35 1.94 -10.60
C ALA A 21 -26.72 2.68 -11.79
N LEU A 22 -25.74 3.54 -11.51
CA LEU A 22 -24.80 4.01 -12.52
C LEU A 22 -24.03 2.79 -13.05
N PRO A 23 -24.00 2.53 -14.36
CA PRO A 23 -23.07 1.54 -14.90
C PRO A 23 -21.65 2.07 -14.65
N LEU A 24 -20.99 1.52 -13.63
CA LEU A 24 -19.54 1.60 -13.51
C LEU A 24 -19.00 0.81 -14.70
N SER A 25 -18.73 1.49 -15.81
CA SER A 25 -17.90 0.91 -16.86
C SER A 25 -16.55 0.63 -16.22
N PRO A 26 -16.11 -0.64 -16.08
CA PRO A 26 -14.73 -0.90 -15.73
C PRO A 26 -13.91 -0.57 -16.97
N ASN A 27 -13.59 0.71 -17.17
CA ASN A 27 -12.42 1.06 -17.95
C ASN A 27 -11.21 0.80 -17.03
N TRP A 28 -11.03 -0.46 -16.65
CA TRP A 28 -9.72 -0.93 -16.25
C TRP A 28 -8.86 -0.64 -17.46
N ALA A 29 -8.01 0.37 -17.34
CA ALA A 29 -7.01 0.66 -18.33
C ALA A 29 -6.39 -0.68 -18.73
N GLU A 30 -6.54 -1.05 -19.99
CA GLU A 30 -5.71 -2.06 -20.62
C GLU A 30 -4.29 -1.51 -20.51
N ALA A 31 -3.62 -1.87 -19.41
CA ALA A 31 -2.22 -1.59 -19.21
C ALA A 31 -1.50 -2.30 -20.35
N ALA A 32 -0.94 -1.46 -21.23
CA ALA A 32 -0.34 -1.80 -22.49
C ALA A 32 0.32 -3.18 -22.50
N GLU A 33 0.01 -3.95 -23.55
CA GLU A 33 0.74 -5.13 -23.94
C GLU A 33 2.24 -4.84 -23.98
N GLY A 34 2.90 -5.26 -22.90
CA GLY A 34 4.33 -5.17 -22.72
C GLY A 34 4.65 -5.97 -21.47
N LYS A 35 4.96 -7.26 -21.65
CA LYS A 35 5.47 -8.16 -20.60
C LYS A 35 6.87 -7.73 -20.15
N GLY A 36 7.04 -6.47 -19.79
CA GLY A 36 8.25 -5.90 -19.25
C GLY A 36 8.14 -5.82 -17.73
N LYS A 37 9.28 -5.90 -17.04
CA LYS A 37 9.32 -5.69 -15.59
C LYS A 37 8.81 -4.30 -15.23
N VAL A 38 8.04 -4.21 -14.16
CA VAL A 38 7.64 -2.93 -13.56
C VAL A 38 8.86 -2.24 -13.01
N LYS A 39 9.11 -0.98 -13.37
CA LYS A 39 10.28 -0.22 -12.92
C LYS A 39 9.91 0.73 -11.81
N VAL A 40 10.58 0.65 -10.67
CA VAL A 40 10.26 1.46 -9.48
C VAL A 40 11.51 2.08 -8.89
N LEU A 41 11.47 3.39 -8.64
CA LEU A 41 12.53 4.13 -7.97
C LEU A 41 12.07 4.53 -6.56
N TYR A 42 12.81 4.12 -5.54
CA TYR A 42 12.60 4.56 -4.16
C TYR A 42 13.65 5.59 -3.76
N HIS A 43 13.25 6.56 -2.95
CA HIS A 43 14.16 7.54 -2.35
C HIS A 43 14.11 7.41 -0.83
N VAL A 44 15.29 7.41 -0.19
CA VAL A 44 15.41 7.44 1.28
C VAL A 44 16.42 8.51 1.65
N ASP A 45 15.95 9.51 2.40
CA ASP A 45 16.72 10.68 2.84
C ASP A 45 16.70 10.88 4.36
N GLY A 46 15.88 10.12 5.08
CA GLY A 46 15.79 10.17 6.54
C GLY A 46 16.97 9.50 7.26
N LYS A 47 17.41 10.09 8.36
CA LYS A 47 18.43 9.52 9.27
C LYS A 47 17.89 8.50 10.26
N ASP A 48 16.59 8.25 10.22
CA ASP A 48 15.91 7.38 11.18
C ASP A 48 15.99 5.92 10.71
N PRO A 49 16.57 5.01 11.52
CA PRO A 49 16.76 3.63 11.13
C PRO A 49 15.42 2.87 11.01
N GLU A 50 14.38 3.23 11.76
CA GLU A 50 13.06 2.60 11.67
C GLU A 50 12.40 2.95 10.33
N VAL A 51 12.54 4.20 9.88
CA VAL A 51 12.07 4.63 8.54
C VAL A 51 12.78 3.85 7.43
N ALA A 52 14.09 3.64 7.55
CA ALA A 52 14.85 2.86 6.57
C ALA A 52 14.43 1.38 6.58
N LYS A 53 14.24 0.76 7.75
CA LYS A 53 13.70 -0.60 7.90
C LYS A 53 12.31 -0.74 7.28
N TYR A 54 11.45 0.26 7.51
CA TYR A 54 10.11 0.30 6.97
C TYR A 54 10.11 0.43 5.44
N ALA A 55 10.96 1.29 4.87
CA ALA A 55 11.12 1.42 3.43
C ALA A 55 11.51 0.08 2.76
N LEU A 56 12.49 -0.64 3.34
CA LEU A 56 12.86 -1.98 2.86
C LEU A 56 11.71 -3.00 3.00
N ALA A 57 10.88 -2.87 4.03
CA ALA A 57 9.70 -3.72 4.20
C ALA A 57 8.65 -3.47 3.11
N LEU A 58 8.40 -2.21 2.77
CA LEU A 58 7.49 -1.84 1.70
C LEU A 58 8.01 -2.31 0.33
N ILE A 59 9.31 -2.16 0.07
CA ILE A 59 9.94 -2.67 -1.15
C ILE A 59 9.68 -4.17 -1.31
N ASN A 60 9.92 -4.96 -0.27
CA ASN A 60 9.67 -6.40 -0.32
C ASN A 60 8.19 -6.72 -0.57
N LYS A 61 7.26 -5.97 0.05
CA LYS A 61 5.82 -6.17 -0.17
C LYS A 61 5.40 -5.80 -1.59
N HIS A 62 6.01 -4.80 -2.19
CA HIS A 62 5.77 -4.43 -3.59
C HIS A 62 6.30 -5.52 -4.53
N ILE A 63 7.49 -6.06 -4.27
CA ILE A 63 8.01 -7.21 -5.02
C ILE A 63 7.05 -8.40 -4.97
N GLU A 64 6.52 -8.72 -3.79
CA GLU A 64 5.52 -9.79 -3.64
C GLU A 64 4.22 -9.48 -4.39
N ALA A 65 3.76 -8.22 -4.36
CA ALA A 65 2.54 -7.80 -5.04
C ALA A 65 2.65 -7.87 -6.57
N GLU A 66 3.82 -7.58 -7.13
CA GLU A 66 4.09 -7.72 -8.56
C GLU A 66 4.35 -9.19 -8.99
N GLY A 67 4.23 -10.14 -8.08
CA GLY A 67 4.40 -11.57 -8.38
C GLY A 67 5.86 -12.02 -8.40
N GLY A 68 6.75 -11.32 -7.69
CA GLY A 68 8.14 -11.72 -7.46
C GLY A 68 9.19 -10.82 -8.13
N PRO A 69 10.47 -11.00 -7.77
CA PRO A 69 11.59 -10.15 -8.22
C PRO A 69 11.89 -10.28 -9.73
N GLU A 70 11.31 -11.27 -10.42
CA GLU A 70 11.41 -11.40 -11.86
C GLU A 70 10.50 -10.42 -12.62
N ASN A 71 9.44 -9.91 -11.98
CA ASN A 71 8.42 -9.06 -12.59
C ASN A 71 8.62 -7.56 -12.27
N ILE A 72 9.57 -7.23 -11.40
CA ILE A 72 9.85 -5.85 -10.98
C ILE A 72 11.36 -5.57 -11.02
N ASP A 73 11.72 -4.33 -11.32
CA ASP A 73 13.06 -3.78 -11.35
C ASP A 73 13.09 -2.56 -10.43
N ILE A 74 13.87 -2.63 -9.34
CA ILE A 74 13.83 -1.65 -8.26
C ILE A 74 15.19 -1.00 -8.10
N GLU A 75 15.19 0.33 -8.13
CA GLU A 75 16.35 1.14 -7.77
C GLU A 75 16.06 1.89 -6.47
N LEU A 76 16.95 1.76 -5.48
CA LEU A 76 16.88 2.50 -4.23
C LEU A 76 17.96 3.57 -4.22
N VAL A 77 17.55 4.83 -4.25
CA VAL A 77 18.44 5.98 -4.14
C VAL A 77 18.46 6.46 -2.69
N VAL A 78 19.62 6.33 -2.07
CA VAL A 78 19.88 6.86 -0.73
C VAL A 78 20.67 8.15 -0.87
N HIS A 79 20.22 9.23 -0.23
CA HIS A 79 20.96 10.49 -0.22
C HIS A 79 20.80 11.22 1.11
N GLY A 80 21.57 12.29 1.31
CA GLY A 80 21.50 13.10 2.52
C GLY A 80 21.90 12.31 3.77
N PRO A 81 21.27 12.56 4.94
CA PRO A 81 21.69 11.96 6.19
C PRO A 81 21.33 10.46 6.29
N ALA A 82 20.49 9.93 5.38
CA ALA A 82 20.25 8.50 5.28
C ALA A 82 21.52 7.71 4.90
N LEU A 83 22.50 8.32 4.24
CA LEU A 83 23.73 7.65 3.81
C LEU A 83 24.45 6.96 4.97
N GLU A 84 24.40 7.54 6.18
CA GLU A 84 25.02 6.96 7.38
C GLU A 84 24.42 5.61 7.78
N LEU A 85 23.16 5.34 7.42
CA LEU A 85 22.46 4.09 7.74
C LEU A 85 22.82 2.94 6.79
N PHE A 86 23.27 3.28 5.57
CA PHE A 86 23.63 2.33 4.52
C PHE A 86 25.15 2.20 4.35
N ASP A 87 25.91 2.84 5.23
CA ASP A 87 27.35 2.69 5.32
C ASP A 87 27.69 1.31 5.91
N LYS A 88 28.40 0.48 5.15
CA LYS A 88 28.60 -0.96 5.44
C LYS A 88 29.28 -1.23 6.78
N ASP A 89 30.06 -0.28 7.29
CA ASP A 89 30.76 -0.39 8.57
C ASP A 89 29.89 0.03 9.78
N LYS A 90 28.77 0.71 9.54
CA LYS A 90 27.83 1.19 10.57
C LYS A 90 26.42 0.62 10.44
N MET A 91 26.18 -0.15 9.39
CA MET A 91 24.89 -0.73 9.07
C MET A 91 24.47 -1.76 10.12
N ASP A 92 23.25 -1.63 10.61
CA ASP A 92 22.65 -2.59 11.52
C ASP A 92 22.60 -3.99 10.87
N PRO A 93 22.93 -5.07 11.59
CA PRO A 93 23.03 -6.42 11.02
C PRO A 93 21.70 -6.97 10.48
N GLU A 94 20.55 -6.53 11.00
CA GLU A 94 19.24 -6.89 10.44
C GLU A 94 19.02 -6.18 9.11
N MET A 95 19.34 -4.89 9.04
CA MET A 95 19.29 -4.12 7.79
C MET A 95 20.20 -4.71 6.71
N ALA A 96 21.41 -5.13 7.09
CA ALA A 96 22.39 -5.71 6.16
C ALA A 96 21.87 -6.99 5.50
N LYS A 97 21.18 -7.84 6.26
CA LYS A 97 20.53 -9.06 5.74
C LYS A 97 19.45 -8.73 4.71
N ARG A 98 18.63 -7.69 4.95
CA ARG A 98 17.56 -7.29 4.04
C ARG A 98 18.10 -6.71 2.73
N CYS A 99 19.13 -5.87 2.78
CA CYS A 99 19.78 -5.38 1.57
C CYS A 99 20.45 -6.50 0.76
N THR A 100 20.96 -7.55 1.43
CA THR A 100 21.55 -8.71 0.74
C THR A 100 20.49 -9.60 0.09
N GLN A 101 19.31 -9.73 0.70
CA GLN A 101 18.19 -10.50 0.15
C GLN A 101 17.49 -9.81 -1.03
N SER A 102 17.58 -8.48 -1.12
CA SER A 102 16.98 -7.69 -2.21
C SER A 102 17.92 -7.52 -3.42
N ARG A 103 19.08 -8.19 -3.45
CA ARG A 103 20.05 -8.13 -4.55
C ARG A 103 19.90 -9.32 -5.51
#